data_AF-A0A401Q8X1-F1
#
_entry.id   AF-A0A401Q8X1-F1
#
_cell.length_a   1.000
_cell.length_b   1.000
_cell.length_c   1.000
_cell.angle_alpha   90.00
_cell.angle_beta   90.00
_cell.angle_gamma   90.00
#
_symmetry.space_group_name_H-M   'P 1'
#
loop_
_entity.id
_entity.type
_entity.pdbx_description
1 polymer ?
#
loop_
_entity_poly.entity_id
_entity_poly.type
_entity_poly.pdbx_seq_one_letter_code
_entity_poly.pdbx_strand_id
1 'polypeptide(L)' 'TERSISRPPVIFLVETKPDSSCQQKADYLRYALRLTFNPNTAHKHLLLSDNNSTVTDVDPDSVPYLEHPE' A
#
# COMPACT_ATOMS: atom_id res chain seq x y z
N THR A 1 -23.06 -32.14 36.25
CA THR A 1 -22.72 -32.20 34.81
C THR A 1 -23.19 -30.92 34.16
N GLU A 2 -22.32 -29.91 34.09
CA GLU A 2 -22.63 -28.58 33.53
C GLU A 2 -22.80 -28.66 32.01
N ARG A 3 -23.93 -28.18 31.49
CA ARG A 3 -24.09 -27.91 30.06
C ARG A 3 -23.61 -26.48 29.78
N SER A 4 -22.41 -26.38 29.22
CA SER A 4 -21.87 -25.14 28.66
C SER A 4 -22.70 -24.75 27.44
N ILE A 5 -23.41 -23.62 27.50
CA ILE A 5 -24.16 -23.07 26.37
C ILE A 5 -23.24 -22.05 25.68
N SER A 6 -22.59 -22.51 24.62
CA SER A 6 -21.82 -21.65 23.71
C SER A 6 -22.77 -20.67 23.02
N ARG A 7 -22.64 -19.37 23.32
CA ARG A 7 -23.36 -18.32 22.61
C ARG A 7 -22.75 -18.13 21.22
N PRO A 8 -23.53 -18.09 20.13
CA PRO A 8 -22.98 -17.82 18.81
C PRO A 8 -22.43 -16.39 18.74
N PRO A 9 -21.34 -16.14 17.99
CA PRO A 9 -20.82 -14.79 17.81
C PRO A 9 -21.89 -13.93 17.14
N VAL A 10 -22.22 -12.81 17.78
CA VAL A 10 -23.12 -11.81 17.20
C VAL A 10 -22.33 -11.07 16.12
N ILE A 11 -22.54 -11.46 14.86
CA ILE A 11 -22.00 -10.74 13.71
C ILE A 11 -22.88 -9.51 13.51
N PHE A 12 -22.38 -8.35 13.93
CA PHE A 12 -22.96 -7.08 13.54
C PHE A 12 -22.59 -6.82 12.09
N LEU A 13 -23.54 -7.02 11.18
CA LEU A 13 -23.42 -6.51 9.82
C LEU A 13 -23.49 -4.99 9.93
N VAL A 14 -22.33 -4.34 10.03
CA VAL A 14 -22.25 -2.88 9.92
C VAL A 14 -22.58 -2.56 8.46
N GLU A 15 -23.83 -2.20 8.22
CA GLU A 15 -24.28 -1.65 6.95
C GLU A 15 -23.63 -0.26 6.82
N THR A 16 -22.40 -0.24 6.33
CA THR A 16 -21.76 1.00 5.90
C THR A 16 -22.61 1.50 4.74
N LYS A 17 -23.41 2.55 4.97
CA LYS A 17 -23.97 3.33 3.86
C LYS A 17 -22.79 3.59 2.92
N PRO A 18 -22.82 3.14 1.65
CA PRO A 18 -21.81 3.59 0.72
C PRO A 18 -21.98 5.10 0.72
N ASP A 19 -20.97 5.83 1.20
CA ASP A 19 -20.92 7.25 0.96
C ASP A 19 -21.16 7.39 -0.53
N SER A 20 -22.19 8.15 -0.89
CA SER A 20 -22.65 8.32 -2.27
C SER A 20 -21.57 8.99 -3.14
N SER A 21 -20.41 9.29 -2.55
CA SER A 21 -19.16 9.71 -3.15
C SER A 21 -18.20 8.57 -3.51
N CYS A 22 -18.64 7.30 -3.50
CA CYS A 22 -18.08 6.25 -4.37
C CYS A 22 -18.36 6.60 -5.85
N GLN A 23 -18.06 7.84 -6.25
CA GLN A 23 -17.80 8.21 -7.63
C GLN A 23 -16.88 7.14 -8.18
N GLN A 24 -17.33 6.57 -9.28
CA GLN A 24 -16.81 5.32 -9.82
C GLN A 24 -15.30 5.47 -9.95
N LYS A 25 -14.53 4.41 -9.67
CA LYS A 25 -13.06 4.39 -9.88
C LYS A 25 -12.64 5.14 -11.17
N ALA A 26 -13.46 5.05 -12.23
CA ALA A 26 -13.34 5.81 -13.48
C ALA A 26 -13.20 7.34 -13.32
N ASP A 27 -13.99 7.99 -12.46
CA ASP A 27 -13.97 9.43 -12.23
C ASP A 27 -12.65 9.92 -11.62
N TYR A 28 -11.95 9.07 -10.87
CA TYR A 28 -10.62 9.36 -10.33
C TYR A 28 -9.51 9.01 -11.32
N LEU A 29 -9.71 7.99 -12.16
CA LEU A 29 -8.72 7.57 -13.16
C LEU A 29 -8.44 8.66 -14.20
N ARG A 30 -9.35 9.62 -14.42
CA ARG A 30 -9.08 10.80 -15.27
C ARG A 30 -7.92 11.67 -14.77
N TYR A 31 -7.55 11.56 -13.49
CA TYR A 31 -6.43 12.25 -12.86
C TYR A 31 -5.26 11.32 -12.57
N ALA A 32 -5.32 10.05 -13.02
CA ALA A 32 -4.23 9.11 -12.80
C ALA A 32 -2.98 9.55 -13.57
N LEU A 33 -1.85 9.59 -12.88
CA LEU A 33 -0.54 9.84 -13.44
C LEU A 33 0.36 8.64 -13.14
N ARG A 34 1.21 8.28 -14.11
CA ARG A 34 2.26 7.30 -13.87
C ARG A 34 3.40 7.98 -13.12
N LEU A 35 3.59 7.60 -11.87
CA LEU A 35 4.67 8.09 -11.02
C LEU A 35 5.87 7.15 -11.09
N THR A 36 7.05 7.71 -10.87
CA THR A 36 8.32 7.00 -10.78
C THR A 36 9.14 7.57 -9.62
N PHE A 37 9.86 6.70 -8.90
CA PHE A 37 10.77 7.10 -7.84
C PHE A 37 12.06 7.69 -8.41
N ASN A 38 12.62 8.69 -7.72
CA ASN A 38 13.93 9.25 -8.04
C ASN A 38 15.02 8.41 -7.35
N PRO A 39 15.97 7.82 -8.09
CA PRO A 39 17.06 7.03 -7.50
C PRO A 39 18.02 7.87 -6.65
N ASN A 40 18.16 9.18 -6.93
CA ASN A 40 19.05 10.05 -6.17
C ASN A 40 18.55 10.33 -4.76
N THR A 41 17.26 10.16 -4.51
CA THR A 41 16.62 10.33 -3.20
C THR A 41 16.30 9.00 -2.53
N ALA A 42 16.64 7.87 -3.17
CA ALA A 42 16.31 6.55 -2.65
C ALA A 42 17.27 6.18 -1.51
N HIS A 43 16.71 5.84 -0.34
CA HIS A 43 17.53 5.37 0.77
C HIS A 43 18.16 4.02 0.45
N LYS A 44 19.34 3.72 1.02
CA LYS A 44 20.10 2.49 0.72
C LYS A 44 19.38 1.18 1.03
N HIS A 45 18.35 1.20 1.88
CA HIS A 45 17.50 0.03 2.14
C HIS A 45 16.45 -0.25 1.05
N LEU A 46 16.29 0.65 0.07
CA LEU A 46 15.20 0.59 -0.90
C LEU A 46 15.73 0.34 -2.31
N LEU A 47 15.56 -0.87 -2.84
CA LEU A 47 15.89 -1.16 -4.24
C LEU A 47 14.73 -0.81 -5.17
N LEU A 48 14.94 0.19 -6.01
CA LEU A 48 14.08 0.58 -7.10
C LEU A 48 14.23 -0.39 -8.29
N SER A 49 13.11 -0.90 -8.78
CA SER A 49 13.04 -1.77 -9.95
C SER A 49 11.83 -1.42 -10.82
N ASP A 50 11.65 -2.15 -11.91
CA ASP A 50 10.58 -1.93 -12.90
C ASP A 50 10.47 -0.45 -13.31
N ASN A 51 11.55 0.06 -13.88
CA ASN A 51 11.64 1.44 -14.35
C ASN A 51 11.34 2.47 -13.23
N ASN A 52 11.82 2.17 -12.01
CA ASN A 52 11.62 2.92 -10.78
C ASN A 52 10.15 3.05 -10.36
N SER A 53 9.31 2.06 -10.62
CA SER A 53 7.92 2.04 -10.18
C SER A 53 7.67 1.09 -9.00
N THR A 54 8.61 0.18 -8.74
CA THR A 54 8.53 -0.81 -7.67
C THR A 54 9.69 -0.62 -6.69
N VAL A 55 9.42 -0.84 -5.40
CA VAL A 55 10.41 -0.74 -4.31
C VAL A 55 10.46 -2.06 -3.56
N THR A 56 11.66 -2.55 -3.28
CA THR A 56 11.90 -3.74 -2.46
C THR A 56 12.87 -3.40 -1.33
N ASP A 57 12.63 -3.95 -0.15
CA ASP A 57 13.55 -3.83 0.99
C ASP A 57 14.78 -4.73 0.77
N VAL A 58 15.97 -4.16 0.94
CA VAL A 58 17.24 -4.85 0.72
C VAL A 58 18.30 -4.43 1.74
N ASP A 59 19.35 -5.25 1.81
CA ASP A 59 20.56 -4.89 2.54
C ASP A 59 21.23 -3.64 1.92
N PRO A 60 21.66 -2.66 2.74
CA PRO A 60 22.15 -1.37 2.26
C PRO A 60 23.49 -1.45 1.52
N ASP A 61 24.26 -2.54 1.67
CA ASP A 61 25.51 -2.73 0.95
C ASP A 61 25.29 -3.32 -0.46
N SER A 62 24.06 -3.74 -0.77
CA SER A 62 23.70 -4.39 -2.04
C SER A 62 23.12 -3.45 -3.11
N VAL A 63 22.87 -2.18 -2.77
CA VAL A 63 22.26 -1.23 -3.71
C VAL A 63 23.28 -0.48 -4.58
N PRO A 64 22.92 -0.13 -5.83
CA PRO A 64 23.83 0.57 -6.75
C PRO A 64 23.79 2.10 -6.62
N TYR A 65 23.23 2.66 -5.54
CA TYR A 65 23.09 4.12 -5.40
C TYR A 65 24.42 4.78 -5.07
N LEU A 66 24.70 5.87 -5.79
CA LEU A 66 25.81 6.75 -5.48
C LEU A 66 25.39 7.76 -4.42
N GLU A 67 26.34 8.23 -3.64
CA GLU A 67 26.12 9.36 -2.73
C GLU A 67 25.65 10.59 -3.53
N HIS A 68 24.52 11.14 -3.11
CA HIS A 68 23.91 12.32 -3.72
C HIS A 68 23.49 13.28 -2.59
N PRO A 69 23.62 14.61 -2.76
CA PRO A 69 23.30 15.59 -1.71
C PRO A 69 21.80 15.77 -1.39
N GLU A 70 20.92 15.01 -2.06
CA GLU A 70 19.46 15.13 -1.90
C GLU A 70 18.93 14.27 -0.75
#